data_AF-A0A316LPV7-F1
#
_entry.id   AF-A0A316LPV7-F1
#
_cell.length_a   1.000
_cell.length_b   1.000
_cell.length_c   1.000
_cell.angle_alpha   90.00
_cell.angle_beta   90.00
_cell.angle_gamma   90.00
#
_symmetry.space_group_name_H-M   'P 1'
#
loop_
_entity.id
_entity.type
_entity.pdbx_description
1 polymer ?
#
loop_
_entity_poly.entity_id
_entity_poly.type
_entity_poly.pdbx_seq_one_letter_code
_entity_poly.pdbx_strand_id
1 'polypeptide(L)'
;MKTCTSYRDYNVALFEAFGRLDKLCGECFAQPYGVTLYISEMESLKNTAAPAISDFDSDLQRLITVRHKRNRLAHGEIPFDLFCAEAADVQFCDRLYQSILQQRDPLSLYERSAAQSASLSDTKGSKSSAKKKAASQMCNAVLACIRPSCSKATLSPSNKRSAAQSASLRRKSTENPRQKGNGIVVFFRIFLVSAALLLLLSLLFRCRPL
;
A
#
# COMPACT_ATOMS: atom_id res chain seq x y z
N MET A 1 20.41 -17.71 -7.11
CA MET A 1 18.99 -17.70 -6.69
C MET A 1 18.96 -18.05 -5.21
N LYS A 2 18.45 -17.17 -4.34
CA LYS A 2 18.35 -17.48 -2.90
C LYS A 2 17.04 -18.25 -2.68
N THR A 3 17.11 -19.57 -2.67
CA THR A 3 16.01 -20.41 -2.18
C THR A 3 16.19 -20.55 -0.67
N CYS A 4 15.57 -19.66 0.08
CA CYS A 4 15.35 -19.88 1.51
C CYS A 4 13.88 -20.32 1.65
N THR A 5 13.71 -21.63 1.80
CA THR A 5 12.44 -22.35 1.84
C THR A 5 12.02 -22.60 3.29
N SER A 6 11.90 -21.53 4.09
CA SER A 6 11.28 -21.60 5.41
C SER A 6 10.03 -20.73 5.46
N TYR A 7 9.03 -21.14 6.25
CA TYR A 7 7.83 -20.34 6.48
C TYR A 7 8.16 -18.95 7.04
N ARG A 8 9.24 -18.86 7.83
CA ARG A 8 9.75 -17.59 8.34
C ARG A 8 10.09 -16.61 7.22
N ASP A 9 10.72 -17.09 6.16
CA ASP A 9 11.15 -16.24 5.05
C ASP A 9 9.94 -15.67 4.31
N TYR A 10 8.91 -16.49 4.05
CA TYR A 10 7.67 -16.02 3.43
C TYR A 10 6.89 -15.06 4.33
N ASN A 11 6.81 -15.33 5.63
CA ASN A 11 6.10 -14.46 6.57
C ASN A 11 6.78 -13.09 6.69
N VAL A 12 8.12 -13.04 6.75
CA VAL A 12 8.89 -11.79 6.75
C VAL A 12 8.72 -11.07 5.41
N ALA A 13 8.84 -11.78 4.29
CA ALA A 13 8.69 -11.18 2.95
C ALA A 13 7.28 -10.61 2.74
N LEU A 14 6.23 -11.29 3.24
CA LEU A 14 4.86 -10.77 3.20
C LEU A 14 4.75 -9.48 4.03
N PHE A 15 5.34 -9.45 5.23
CA PHE A 15 5.31 -8.28 6.10
C PHE A 15 5.93 -7.05 5.42
N GLU A 16 7.08 -7.24 4.77
CA GLU A 16 7.76 -6.19 4.03
C GLU A 16 7.00 -5.75 2.77
N ALA A 17 6.56 -6.71 1.95
CA ALA A 17 5.83 -6.41 0.71
C ALA A 17 4.50 -5.71 0.98
N PHE A 18 3.73 -6.21 1.96
CA PHE A 18 2.50 -5.57 2.39
C PHE A 18 2.77 -4.18 2.99
N GLY A 19 3.85 -4.01 3.76
CA GLY A 19 4.24 -2.70 4.32
C GLY A 19 4.54 -1.67 3.24
N ARG A 20 5.23 -2.06 2.16
CA ARG A 20 5.46 -1.17 0.99
C ARG A 20 4.15 -0.80 0.29
N LEU A 21 3.26 -1.78 0.10
CA LEU A 21 1.95 -1.56 -0.51
C LEU A 21 1.07 -0.63 0.34
N ASP A 22 1.00 -0.85 1.65
CA ASP A 22 0.22 -0.01 2.58
C ASP A 22 0.71 1.43 2.60
N LYS A 23 2.03 1.62 2.55
CA LYS A 23 2.65 2.94 2.43
C LYS A 23 2.28 3.62 1.11
N LEU A 24 2.41 2.92 -0.04
CA LEU A 24 2.05 3.48 -1.34
C LEU A 24 0.59 3.90 -1.37
N CYS A 25 -0.32 3.02 -0.96
CA CYS A 25 -1.74 3.37 -0.89
C CYS A 25 -1.96 4.57 0.05
N GLY A 26 -1.25 4.66 1.17
CA GLY A 26 -1.37 5.78 2.11
C GLY A 26 -0.92 7.11 1.51
N GLU A 27 0.13 7.09 0.69
CA GLU A 27 0.56 8.24 -0.11
C GLU A 27 -0.50 8.63 -1.14
N CYS A 28 -1.12 7.67 -1.83
CA CYS A 28 -2.20 7.91 -2.79
C CYS A 28 -3.46 8.51 -2.15
N PHE A 29 -3.81 8.10 -0.92
CA PHE A 29 -4.97 8.62 -0.20
C PHE A 29 -4.66 9.81 0.71
N ALA A 30 -3.38 10.19 0.87
CA ALA A 30 -2.91 11.15 1.87
C ALA A 30 -3.41 10.83 3.30
N GLN A 31 -3.49 9.54 3.64
CA GLN A 31 -4.01 9.04 4.91
C GLN A 31 -3.14 7.89 5.45
N PRO A 32 -3.05 7.73 6.79
CA PRO A 32 -2.51 6.51 7.37
C PRO A 32 -3.45 5.32 7.06
N TYR A 33 -2.90 4.11 6.95
CA TYR A 33 -3.63 2.86 6.64
C TYR A 33 -4.15 2.76 5.20
N GLY A 34 -3.25 2.94 4.24
CA GLY A 34 -3.58 3.01 2.82
C GLY A 34 -4.32 1.80 2.27
N VAL A 35 -3.89 0.57 2.59
CA VAL A 35 -4.53 -0.64 2.05
C VAL A 35 -5.94 -0.81 2.60
N THR A 36 -6.22 -0.39 3.82
CA THR A 36 -7.59 -0.44 4.38
C THR A 36 -8.53 0.46 3.61
N LEU A 37 -8.10 1.69 3.29
CA LEU A 37 -8.87 2.61 2.46
C LEU A 37 -9.03 2.09 1.03
N TYR A 38 -7.96 1.53 0.47
CA TYR A 38 -8.00 0.91 -0.85
C TYR A 38 -9.04 -0.22 -0.93
N ILE A 39 -9.09 -1.11 0.08
CA ILE A 39 -10.11 -2.17 0.18
C ILE A 39 -11.51 -1.56 0.29
N SER A 40 -11.69 -0.55 1.14
CA SER A 40 -12.99 0.12 1.30
C SER A 40 -13.51 0.69 -0.01
N GLU A 41 -12.64 1.26 -0.85
CA GLU A 41 -13.06 1.77 -2.16
C GLU A 41 -13.29 0.68 -3.18
N MET A 42 -12.51 -0.40 -3.15
CA MET A 42 -12.84 -1.57 -3.97
C MET A 42 -14.20 -2.17 -3.58
N GLU A 43 -14.52 -2.26 -2.28
CA GLU A 43 -15.81 -2.73 -1.79
C GLU A 43 -16.96 -1.80 -2.21
N SER A 44 -16.77 -0.48 -2.14
CA SER A 44 -17.77 0.51 -2.55
C SER A 44 -18.11 0.42 -4.04
N LEU A 45 -17.12 0.06 -4.86
CA LEU A 45 -17.23 -0.05 -6.32
C LEU A 45 -17.52 -1.48 -6.80
N LYS A 46 -17.54 -2.49 -5.94
CA LYS A 46 -17.64 -3.90 -6.32
C LYS A 46 -18.78 -4.18 -7.30
N ASN A 47 -19.98 -3.70 -6.99
CA ASN A 47 -21.17 -3.97 -7.81
C ASN A 47 -21.13 -3.29 -9.18
N THR A 48 -20.41 -2.19 -9.32
CA THR A 48 -20.34 -1.41 -10.58
C THR A 48 -19.09 -1.72 -11.39
N ALA A 49 -17.99 -2.08 -10.74
CA ALA A 49 -16.69 -2.31 -11.36
C ALA A 49 -16.46 -3.77 -11.75
N ALA A 50 -16.97 -4.74 -10.97
CA ALA A 50 -16.76 -6.16 -11.23
C ALA A 50 -17.23 -6.62 -12.64
N PRO A 51 -18.37 -6.13 -13.20
CA PRO A 51 -18.77 -6.50 -14.56
C PRO A 51 -17.83 -5.95 -15.65
N ALA A 52 -17.10 -4.88 -15.36
CA ALA A 52 -16.25 -4.17 -16.32
C ALA A 52 -14.78 -4.63 -16.28
N ILE A 53 -14.35 -5.32 -15.21
CA ILE A 53 -12.95 -5.68 -14.95
C ILE A 53 -12.88 -7.14 -14.52
N SER A 54 -12.24 -7.98 -15.34
CA SER A 54 -12.20 -9.44 -15.20
C SER A 54 -11.69 -9.95 -13.84
N ASP A 55 -10.78 -9.20 -13.20
CA ASP A 55 -10.07 -9.64 -11.99
C ASP A 55 -10.41 -8.81 -10.74
N PHE A 56 -11.43 -7.95 -10.81
CA PHE A 56 -11.74 -7.04 -9.70
C PHE A 56 -12.05 -7.77 -8.39
N ASP A 57 -12.94 -8.75 -8.44
CA ASP A 57 -13.36 -9.53 -7.27
C ASP A 57 -12.24 -10.44 -6.76
N SER A 58 -11.45 -11.01 -7.68
CA SER A 58 -10.34 -11.90 -7.32
C SER A 58 -9.23 -11.12 -6.62
N ASP A 59 -8.87 -9.93 -7.13
CA ASP A 59 -7.90 -9.04 -6.51
C ASP A 59 -8.41 -8.51 -5.16
N LEU A 60 -9.69 -8.15 -5.03
CA LEU A 60 -10.28 -7.72 -3.76
C LEU A 60 -10.21 -8.82 -2.70
N GLN A 61 -10.68 -10.03 -3.03
CA GLN A 61 -10.64 -11.15 -2.10
C GLN A 61 -9.22 -11.51 -1.68
N ARG A 62 -8.28 -11.46 -2.63
CA ARG A 62 -6.88 -11.74 -2.33
C ARG A 62 -6.27 -10.66 -1.44
N LEU A 63 -6.59 -9.39 -1.68
CA LEU A 63 -6.12 -8.26 -0.87
C LEU A 63 -6.62 -8.34 0.59
N ILE A 64 -7.89 -8.69 0.78
CA ILE A 64 -8.48 -8.96 2.10
C ILE A 64 -7.74 -10.13 2.77
N THR A 65 -7.49 -11.21 2.03
CA THR A 65 -6.80 -12.40 2.53
C THR A 65 -5.39 -12.09 3.01
N VAL A 66 -4.57 -11.41 2.20
CA VAL A 66 -3.18 -11.08 2.58
C VAL A 66 -3.13 -10.08 3.75
N ARG A 67 -4.08 -9.14 3.83
CA ARG A 67 -4.23 -8.24 4.99
C ARG A 67 -4.50 -9.04 6.26
N HIS A 68 -5.41 -10.01 6.20
CA HIS A 68 -5.73 -10.86 7.34
C HIS A 68 -4.50 -11.69 7.78
N LYS A 69 -3.81 -12.36 6.85
CA LYS A 69 -2.56 -13.09 7.12
C LYS A 69 -1.51 -12.21 7.81
N ARG A 70 -1.25 -11.02 7.23
CA ARG A 70 -0.31 -10.03 7.81
C ARG A 70 -0.72 -9.63 9.23
N ASN A 71 -2.01 -9.41 9.47
CA ASN A 71 -2.50 -9.00 10.79
C ASN A 71 -2.35 -10.11 11.83
N ARG A 72 -2.62 -11.37 11.48
CA ARG A 72 -2.39 -12.52 12.38
C ARG A 72 -0.92 -12.63 12.81
N LEU A 73 0.00 -12.42 11.87
CA LEU A 73 1.45 -12.34 12.15
C LEU A 73 1.78 -11.14 13.06
N ALA A 74 1.21 -9.96 12.77
CA ALA A 74 1.47 -8.72 13.51
C ALA A 74 0.97 -8.76 14.96
N HIS A 75 -0.19 -9.39 15.18
CA HIS A 75 -0.79 -9.56 16.49
C HIS A 75 -0.20 -10.75 17.27
N GLY A 76 0.71 -11.52 16.65
CA GLY A 76 1.33 -12.69 17.28
C GLY A 76 0.39 -13.88 17.44
N GLU A 77 -0.75 -13.90 16.73
CA GLU A 77 -1.66 -15.05 16.70
C GLU A 77 -1.00 -16.26 16.02
N ILE A 78 -0.12 -16.00 15.05
CA ILE A 78 0.72 -17.01 14.44
C ILE A 78 2.19 -16.60 14.62
N PRO A 79 3.04 -17.46 15.22
CA PRO A 79 4.48 -17.27 15.22
C PRO A 79 5.03 -17.22 13.78
N PHE A 80 6.03 -16.37 13.54
CA PHE A 80 6.64 -16.24 12.21
C PHE A 80 7.28 -17.53 11.69
N ASP A 81 7.62 -18.48 12.56
CA ASP A 81 8.21 -19.77 12.16
C ASP A 81 7.18 -20.80 11.66
N LEU A 82 5.87 -20.52 11.79
CA LEU A 82 4.80 -21.39 11.32
C LEU A 82 4.24 -20.94 9.96
N PHE A 83 3.58 -21.87 9.29
CA PHE A 83 2.92 -21.62 8.02
C PHE A 83 1.81 -20.55 8.15
N CYS A 84 1.90 -19.48 7.36
CA CYS A 84 0.88 -18.42 7.29
C CYS A 84 0.85 -17.77 5.90
N ALA A 85 2.01 -17.32 5.44
CA ALA A 85 2.20 -16.75 4.11
C ALA A 85 2.85 -17.75 3.15
N GLU A 86 2.52 -17.61 1.88
CA GLU A 86 3.10 -18.35 0.77
C GLU A 86 3.78 -17.39 -0.21
N ALA A 87 4.61 -17.93 -1.11
CA ALA A 87 5.20 -17.17 -2.22
C ALA A 87 4.14 -16.38 -3.01
N ALA A 88 2.96 -16.98 -3.20
CA ALA A 88 1.87 -16.39 -3.95
C ALA A 88 1.26 -15.15 -3.25
N ASP A 89 1.35 -15.03 -1.93
CA ASP A 89 0.89 -13.85 -1.19
C ASP A 89 1.84 -12.66 -1.38
N VAL A 90 3.15 -12.94 -1.36
CA VAL A 90 4.21 -11.93 -1.60
C VAL A 90 4.14 -11.43 -3.03
N GLN A 91 4.07 -12.35 -4.00
CA GLN A 91 3.94 -12.02 -5.43
C GLN A 91 2.68 -11.21 -5.71
N PHE A 92 1.58 -11.50 -5.02
CA PHE A 92 0.36 -10.69 -5.13
C PHE A 92 0.60 -9.24 -4.70
N CYS A 93 1.22 -9.03 -3.52
CA CYS A 93 1.51 -7.69 -3.02
C CYS A 93 2.41 -6.91 -3.97
N ASP A 94 3.48 -7.54 -4.46
CA ASP A 94 4.41 -6.91 -5.40
C ASP A 94 3.75 -6.61 -6.75
N ARG A 95 2.91 -7.52 -7.27
CA ARG A 95 2.15 -7.29 -8.51
C ARG A 95 1.20 -6.10 -8.36
N LEU A 96 0.43 -6.04 -7.28
CA LEU A 96 -0.51 -4.95 -7.03
C LEU A 96 0.22 -3.62 -6.82
N TYR A 97 1.35 -3.63 -6.11
CA TYR A 97 2.20 -2.46 -5.97
C TYR A 97 2.63 -1.92 -7.34
N GLN A 98 3.11 -2.79 -8.23
CA GLN A 98 3.50 -2.39 -9.59
C GLN A 98 2.31 -1.94 -10.44
N SER A 99 1.14 -2.58 -10.32
CA SER A 99 -0.04 -2.18 -11.09
C SER A 99 -0.56 -0.81 -10.68
N ILE A 100 -0.51 -0.46 -9.38
CA ILE A 100 -0.84 0.89 -8.89
C ILE A 100 0.14 1.92 -9.47
N LEU A 101 1.45 1.63 -9.45
CA LEU A 101 2.45 2.53 -10.05
C LEU A 101 2.23 2.73 -11.55
N GLN A 102 1.76 1.71 -12.25
CA GLN A 102 1.46 1.75 -13.69
C GLN A 102 0.05 2.23 -14.01
N GLN A 103 -0.77 2.57 -13.01
CA GLN A 103 -2.20 2.90 -13.19
C GLN A 103 -2.96 1.84 -14.00
N ARG A 104 -2.66 0.58 -13.69
CA ARG A 104 -3.30 -0.63 -14.21
C ARG A 104 -3.96 -1.45 -13.11
N ASP A 105 -4.04 -0.91 -11.91
CA ASP A 105 -4.79 -1.49 -10.81
C ASP A 105 -6.30 -1.42 -11.07
N PRO A 106 -7.11 -2.24 -10.38
CA PRO A 106 -8.55 -2.29 -10.58
C PRO A 106 -9.27 -0.93 -10.43
N LEU A 107 -8.82 -0.06 -9.53
CA LEU A 107 -9.45 1.25 -9.34
C LEU A 107 -9.12 2.17 -10.52
N SER A 108 -7.86 2.22 -10.96
CA SER A 108 -7.44 2.97 -12.14
C SER A 108 -8.13 2.49 -13.43
N LEU A 109 -8.31 1.18 -13.58
CA LEU A 109 -9.02 0.62 -14.73
C LEU A 109 -10.51 1.02 -14.74
N TYR A 110 -11.14 1.02 -13.56
CA TYR A 110 -12.53 1.44 -13.41
C TYR A 110 -12.72 2.92 -13.74
N GLU A 111 -11.83 3.79 -13.25
CA GLU A 111 -11.89 5.21 -13.57
C GLU A 111 -11.76 5.47 -15.08
N ARG A 112 -10.86 4.74 -15.75
CA ARG A 112 -10.67 4.88 -17.20
C ARG A 112 -11.89 4.44 -17.99
N SER A 113 -12.54 3.33 -17.61
CA SER A 113 -13.77 2.88 -18.27
C SER A 113 -14.96 3.81 -17.99
N ALA A 114 -15.06 4.36 -16.78
CA ALA A 114 -16.05 5.35 -16.41
C ALA A 114 -15.87 6.68 -17.17
N ALA A 115 -14.62 7.13 -17.39
CA ALA A 115 -14.33 8.32 -18.17
C ALA A 115 -14.66 8.13 -19.66
N GLN A 116 -14.33 6.97 -20.24
CA GLN A 116 -14.63 6.65 -21.64
C GLN A 116 -16.15 6.62 -21.89
N SER A 117 -16.92 5.99 -21.02
CA SER A 117 -18.39 5.96 -21.12
C SER A 117 -19.02 7.36 -20.97
N ALA A 118 -18.45 8.24 -20.15
CA ALA A 118 -18.89 9.63 -20.06
C ALA A 118 -18.59 10.42 -21.35
N SER A 119 -17.39 10.27 -21.92
CA SER A 119 -17.01 10.98 -23.16
C SER A 119 -17.86 10.60 -24.38
N LEU A 120 -18.40 9.38 -24.40
CA LEU A 120 -19.33 8.93 -25.44
C LEU A 120 -20.75 9.50 -25.25
N SER A 121 -21.09 9.95 -24.04
CA SER A 121 -22.42 10.49 -23.71
C SER A 121 -22.56 12.00 -23.92
N ASP A 122 -21.45 12.73 -24.17
CA ASP A 122 -21.43 14.19 -24.35
C ASP A 122 -22.03 14.71 -25.68
N THR A 123 -22.73 13.86 -26.45
CA THR A 123 -23.56 14.29 -27.59
C THR A 123 -25.04 14.52 -27.25
N LYS A 124 -25.51 14.28 -26.02
CA LYS A 124 -26.86 14.72 -25.58
C LYS A 124 -26.85 15.20 -24.13
N GLY A 125 -27.20 16.48 -23.96
CA GLY A 125 -26.98 17.22 -22.72
C GLY A 125 -27.86 16.88 -21.51
N SER A 126 -27.52 17.62 -20.45
CA SER A 126 -28.28 17.94 -19.22
C SER A 126 -27.96 17.16 -17.93
N LYS A 127 -27.20 17.85 -17.07
CA LYS A 127 -27.33 18.02 -15.60
C LYS A 127 -27.69 16.80 -14.72
N SER A 128 -26.71 16.29 -13.97
CA SER A 128 -26.94 15.77 -12.59
C SER A 128 -25.67 15.78 -11.70
N SER A 129 -25.60 16.81 -10.86
CA SER A 129 -25.37 16.76 -9.40
C SER A 129 -24.37 15.74 -8.80
N ALA A 130 -23.15 16.21 -8.54
CA ALA A 130 -22.53 16.32 -7.20
C ALA A 130 -22.21 15.09 -6.31
N LYS A 131 -22.34 13.83 -6.76
CA LYS A 131 -21.95 12.65 -5.93
C LYS A 131 -20.65 11.92 -6.32
N LYS A 132 -19.92 12.40 -7.35
CA LYS A 132 -18.74 11.71 -7.94
C LYS A 132 -17.37 12.22 -7.46
N LYS A 133 -17.26 12.92 -6.32
CA LYS A 133 -16.00 13.59 -5.93
C LYS A 133 -14.95 12.70 -5.23
N ALA A 134 -15.30 11.52 -4.71
CA ALA A 134 -14.35 10.69 -3.96
C ALA A 134 -13.43 9.85 -4.87
N ALA A 135 -13.97 9.23 -5.94
CA ALA A 135 -13.19 8.41 -6.86
C ALA A 135 -12.13 9.24 -7.62
N SER A 136 -12.50 10.41 -8.16
CA SER A 136 -11.59 11.31 -8.89
C SER A 136 -10.38 11.82 -8.08
N GLN A 137 -10.35 11.61 -6.77
CA GLN A 137 -9.29 12.12 -5.90
C GLN A 137 -8.04 11.23 -5.96
N MET A 138 -8.16 9.95 -6.33
CA MET A 138 -7.04 9.01 -6.37
C MET A 138 -6.02 9.35 -7.48
N CYS A 139 -6.47 9.67 -8.69
CA CYS A 139 -5.55 9.94 -9.79
C CYS A 139 -4.77 11.26 -9.64
N ASN A 140 -5.38 12.31 -9.08
CA ASN A 140 -4.68 13.59 -8.83
C ASN A 140 -3.58 13.46 -7.75
N ALA A 141 -3.80 12.60 -6.74
CA ALA A 141 -2.81 12.33 -5.71
C ALA A 141 -1.71 11.36 -6.18
N VAL A 142 -2.07 10.30 -6.91
CA VAL A 142 -1.11 9.36 -7.54
C VAL A 142 -0.21 10.08 -8.55
N LEU A 143 -0.75 10.98 -9.40
CA LEU A 143 0.04 11.82 -10.31
C LEU A 143 0.95 12.82 -9.57
N ALA A 144 0.57 13.25 -8.36
CA ALA A 144 1.40 14.13 -7.53
C ALA A 144 2.53 13.36 -6.82
N CYS A 145 2.31 12.11 -6.42
CA CYS A 145 3.27 11.27 -5.69
C CYS A 145 4.26 10.52 -6.60
N ILE A 146 3.86 10.08 -7.81
CA ILE A 146 4.72 9.34 -8.76
C ILE A 146 5.41 10.30 -9.74
N ARG A 147 5.70 11.55 -9.34
CA ARG A 147 6.33 12.54 -10.24
C ARG A 147 7.66 11.97 -10.77
N PRO A 148 7.80 11.67 -12.08
CA PRO A 148 9.11 11.42 -12.65
C PRO A 148 9.83 12.76 -12.62
N SER A 149 10.95 12.86 -11.93
CA SER A 149 11.87 13.99 -12.12
C SER A 149 12.52 13.85 -13.50
N CYS A 150 11.76 14.14 -14.55
CA CYS A 150 12.23 14.27 -15.92
C CYS A 150 11.91 15.68 -16.41
N SER A 151 12.65 16.66 -15.90
CA SER A 151 12.77 17.96 -16.55
C SER A 151 13.77 17.82 -17.69
N LYS A 152 13.23 17.78 -18.91
CA LYS A 152 13.97 18.03 -20.15
C LYS A 152 14.76 19.34 -20.01
N ALA A 153 16.08 19.27 -20.07
CA ALA A 153 16.92 20.41 -20.37
C ALA A 153 17.16 20.43 -21.88
N THR A 154 16.44 21.27 -22.61
CA THR A 154 16.84 21.69 -23.95
C THR A 154 16.64 23.20 -24.07
N LEU A 155 17.71 23.94 -23.82
CA LEU A 155 18.00 25.23 -24.45
C LEU A 155 19.48 25.56 -24.20
N SER A 156 20.29 25.35 -25.23
CA SER A 156 21.56 26.05 -25.49
C SER A 156 21.26 27.13 -26.55
N PRO A 157 22.13 28.15 -26.82
CA PRO A 157 23.57 28.19 -26.53
C PRO A 157 24.14 29.56 -26.04
N SER A 158 25.27 29.54 -25.34
CA SER A 158 26.40 30.47 -25.60
C SER A 158 27.64 30.20 -24.72
N ASN A 159 28.65 29.60 -25.35
CA ASN A 159 30.04 30.05 -25.42
C ASN A 159 30.85 30.30 -24.11
N LYS A 160 31.81 29.40 -23.81
CA LYS A 160 33.29 29.62 -23.88
C LYS A 160 34.04 28.69 -22.91
N ARG A 161 34.99 27.90 -23.48
CA ARG A 161 36.34 27.53 -22.97
C ARG A 161 36.40 26.79 -21.61
N SER A 162 37.29 25.85 -21.31
CA SER A 162 38.33 25.05 -21.94
C SER A 162 38.86 24.13 -20.82
N ALA A 163 39.46 23.00 -21.21
CA ALA A 163 40.55 22.29 -20.51
C ALA A 163 40.27 21.29 -19.36
N ALA A 164 40.85 20.09 -19.60
CA ALA A 164 41.58 19.21 -18.68
C ALA A 164 40.78 18.46 -17.59
N GLN A 165 40.57 17.15 -17.73
CA GLN A 165 41.48 16.01 -17.43
C GLN A 165 41.48 15.54 -15.96
N SER A 166 41.01 14.29 -15.81
CA SER A 166 41.57 13.20 -14.98
C SER A 166 41.41 13.20 -13.45
N ALA A 167 40.56 12.27 -13.00
CA ALA A 167 40.82 11.25 -11.98
C ALA A 167 41.46 11.64 -10.62
N SER A 168 40.70 11.47 -9.53
CA SER A 168 41.19 10.79 -8.31
C SER A 168 40.08 10.46 -7.31
N LEU A 169 40.15 9.21 -6.84
CA LEU A 169 39.64 8.60 -5.60
C LEU A 169 39.06 9.52 -4.50
N ARG A 170 37.86 9.18 -4.02
CA ARG A 170 37.64 8.59 -2.67
C ARG A 170 36.15 8.37 -2.41
N ARG A 171 35.76 7.09 -2.34
CA ARG A 171 34.55 6.67 -1.62
C ARG A 171 34.82 6.84 -0.13
N LYS A 172 34.08 7.74 0.55
CA LYS A 172 33.99 7.71 2.01
C LYS A 172 32.65 7.09 2.39
N SER A 173 32.73 5.83 2.79
CA SER A 173 31.73 5.14 3.59
C SER A 173 31.54 5.93 4.88
N THR A 174 30.32 6.35 5.17
CA THR A 174 29.92 6.71 6.53
C THR A 174 28.66 5.94 6.86
N GLU A 175 28.80 5.15 7.91
CA GLU A 175 27.80 4.27 8.49
C GLU A 175 26.51 4.98 8.90
N ASN A 176 25.47 4.16 8.92
CA ASN A 176 24.13 4.35 9.46
C ASN A 176 24.16 4.80 10.94
N PRO A 177 23.15 5.54 11.41
CA PRO A 177 22.46 4.99 12.58
C PRO A 177 20.93 5.10 12.53
N ARG A 178 20.31 3.93 12.75
CA ARG A 178 19.10 3.68 13.54
C ARG A 178 17.83 4.43 13.13
N GLN A 179 17.04 3.79 12.28
CA GLN A 179 15.57 3.83 12.43
C GLN A 179 15.15 2.87 13.56
N LYS A 180 15.11 3.37 14.79
CA LYS A 180 14.33 2.78 15.89
C LYS A 180 13.27 3.81 16.26
N GLY A 181 12.00 3.53 16.00
CA GLY A 181 10.96 4.50 16.34
C GLY A 181 9.52 4.03 16.36
N ASN A 182 9.11 3.05 15.53
CA ASN A 182 7.66 2.83 15.36
C ASN A 182 7.14 1.49 15.92
N GLY A 183 7.99 0.46 16.02
CA GLY A 183 7.58 -0.82 16.61
C GLY A 183 7.22 -0.71 18.10
N ILE A 184 8.02 0.05 18.85
CA ILE A 184 7.84 0.28 20.29
C ILE A 184 6.45 0.85 20.62
N VAL A 185 5.99 1.84 19.84
CA VAL A 185 4.72 2.52 20.14
C VAL A 185 3.51 1.59 19.92
N VAL A 186 3.59 0.69 18.94
CA VAL A 186 2.53 -0.29 18.66
C VAL A 186 2.53 -1.40 19.72
N PHE A 187 3.70 -1.90 20.12
CA PHE A 187 3.82 -2.86 21.23
C PHE A 187 3.27 -2.30 22.55
N PHE A 188 3.58 -1.04 22.89
CA PHE A 188 3.05 -0.40 24.11
C PHE A 188 1.53 -0.24 24.07
N ARG A 189 0.94 0.08 22.91
CA ARG A 189 -0.52 0.21 22.78
C ARG A 189 -1.24 -1.13 22.92
N ILE A 190 -0.68 -2.21 22.38
CA ILE A 190 -1.24 -3.57 22.52
C ILE A 190 -1.09 -4.07 23.97
N PHE A 191 0.07 -3.86 24.59
CA PHE A 191 0.33 -4.28 25.97
C PHE A 191 -0.55 -3.53 26.99
N LEU A 192 -0.83 -2.24 26.77
CA LEU A 192 -1.72 -1.48 27.64
C LEU A 192 -3.17 -1.95 27.58
N VAL A 193 -3.66 -2.34 26.39
CA VAL A 193 -5.03 -2.86 26.24
C VAL A 193 -5.17 -4.26 26.86
N SER A 194 -4.16 -5.13 26.72
CA SER A 194 -4.19 -6.46 27.33
C SER A 194 -4.08 -6.40 28.86
N ALA A 195 -3.24 -5.51 29.41
CA ALA A 195 -3.14 -5.30 30.86
C ALA A 195 -4.45 -4.76 31.46
N ALA A 196 -5.12 -3.82 30.79
CA ALA A 196 -6.42 -3.31 31.21
C ALA A 196 -7.51 -4.39 31.20
N LEU A 197 -7.52 -5.26 30.18
CA LEU A 197 -8.45 -6.38 30.09
C LEU A 197 -8.22 -7.42 31.20
N LEU A 198 -6.96 -7.74 31.50
CA LEU A 198 -6.62 -8.67 32.59
C LEU A 198 -6.98 -8.11 33.97
N LEU A 199 -6.78 -6.80 34.20
CA LEU A 199 -7.23 -6.14 35.43
C LEU A 199 -8.76 -6.12 35.55
N LEU A 200 -9.49 -5.86 34.45
CA LEU A 200 -10.96 -5.89 34.46
C LEU A 200 -11.49 -7.29 34.78
N LEU A 201 -10.92 -8.32 34.15
CA LEU A 201 -11.26 -9.72 34.42
C LEU A 201 -10.96 -10.11 35.87
N SER A 202 -9.84 -9.64 36.43
CA SER A 202 -9.47 -9.89 37.83
C SER A 202 -10.48 -9.27 38.82
N LEU A 203 -11.02 -8.09 38.50
CA LEU A 203 -12.05 -7.43 39.32
C LEU A 203 -13.42 -8.12 39.20
N LEU A 204 -13.77 -8.61 38.01
CA LEU A 204 -15.00 -9.37 37.80
C LEU A 204 -15.00 -10.72 38.54
N PHE A 205 -13.84 -11.39 38.63
CA PHE A 205 -13.69 -12.62 39.42
C PHE A 205 -13.66 -12.38 40.93
N ARG A 206 -13.24 -11.18 41.39
CA ARG A 206 -13.24 -10.82 42.81
C ARG A 206 -14.65 -10.50 43.35
N CYS A 207 -15.61 -10.21 42.48
CA CYS A 207 -16.98 -9.84 42.83
C CYS A 207 -18.01 -10.98 42.67
N ARG A 208 -17.58 -12.24 42.59
CA ARG A 208 -18.49 -13.37 42.81
C ARG A 208 -18.53 -13.70 44.32
N PRO A 209 -19.54 -13.26 45.09
CA PRO A 209 -19.79 -13.89 46.38
C PRO A 209 -20.22 -15.34 46.13
N LEU A 210 -19.74 -16.26 46.97
CA LEU A 210 -20.25 -17.63 47.03
C LEU A 210 -21.76 -17.64 47.33
#